data_AF-A0A0V0SXF1-F1
#
_entry.id   AF-A0A0V0SXF1-F1
#
_cell.length_a   1.000
_cell.length_b   1.000
_cell.length_c   1.000
_cell.angle_alpha   90.00
_cell.angle_beta   90.00
_cell.angle_gamma   90.00
#
_symmetry.space_group_name_H-M   'P 1'
#
loop_
_entity.id
_entity.type
_entity.pdbx_description
1 polymer ?
#
loop_
_entity_poly.entity_id
_entity_poly.type
_entity_poly.pdbx_seq_one_letter_code
_entity_poly.pdbx_strand_id
1 'polypeptide(L)'
;LGCQHISASSYHPQANGIVERLHRHLKASLIAHMHSAGVNWTTALPLVLLRIRTALKEDINCSAAEMLYGSVLRLPADFFLGDATSSCSDPTAFVEALRIAMRRLRPTAPRHGVLKPFVHEALAHCSHVFVQETNRANGLSPPYSGPHRVLGRSDKVLTI
;
A
#
# COMPACT_ATOMS: atom_id res chain seq x y z
N LEU A 1 17.48 -13.28 -11.86
CA LEU A 1 17.13 -12.31 -10.81
C LEU A 1 16.74 -12.98 -9.48
N GLY A 2 16.42 -14.28 -9.41
CA GLY A 2 16.16 -14.96 -8.12
C GLY A 2 14.90 -14.49 -7.37
N CYS A 3 14.00 -13.78 -8.05
CA CYS A 3 12.78 -13.24 -7.43
C CYS A 3 11.69 -14.29 -7.35
N GLN A 4 11.03 -14.40 -6.20
CA GLN A 4 9.81 -15.17 -6.04
C GLN A 4 8.60 -14.27 -6.30
N HIS A 5 7.74 -14.66 -7.22
CA HIS A 5 6.48 -13.95 -7.49
C HIS A 5 5.40 -14.44 -6.52
N ILE A 6 4.72 -13.50 -5.85
CA ILE A 6 3.61 -13.78 -4.94
C ILE A 6 2.38 -13.08 -5.51
N SER A 7 1.33 -13.86 -5.78
CA SER A 7 0.07 -13.35 -6.32
C SER A 7 -0.95 -13.13 -5.20
N ALA A 8 -1.72 -12.05 -5.30
CA ALA A 8 -2.92 -11.85 -4.50
C ALA A 8 -4.11 -12.63 -5.12
N SER A 9 -5.11 -12.95 -4.30
CA SER A 9 -6.35 -13.55 -4.79
C SER A 9 -7.06 -12.62 -5.79
N SER A 10 -7.71 -13.22 -6.78
CA SER A 10 -8.44 -12.48 -7.81
C SER A 10 -9.53 -11.61 -7.20
N TYR A 11 -9.69 -10.40 -7.75
CA TYR A 11 -10.70 -9.41 -7.33
C TYR A 11 -10.67 -9.06 -5.82
N HIS A 12 -9.52 -9.24 -5.17
CA HIS A 12 -9.33 -8.91 -3.76
C HIS A 12 -8.28 -7.79 -3.58
N PRO A 13 -8.56 -6.55 -4.00
CA PRO A 13 -7.62 -5.42 -3.91
C PRO A 13 -7.17 -5.12 -2.47
N GLN A 14 -7.94 -5.57 -1.47
CA GLN A 14 -7.60 -5.44 -0.06
C GLN A 14 -6.30 -6.18 0.30
N ALA A 15 -5.96 -7.28 -0.37
CA ALA A 15 -4.68 -7.98 -0.17
C ALA A 15 -3.48 -7.08 -0.48
N ASN A 16 -3.60 -6.20 -1.49
CA ASN A 16 -2.55 -5.25 -1.89
C ASN A 16 -2.83 -3.83 -1.39
N GLY A 17 -3.56 -3.71 -0.27
CA GLY A 17 -4.12 -2.42 0.18
C GLY A 17 -3.09 -1.32 0.49
N ILE A 18 -1.81 -1.63 0.73
CA ILE A 18 -0.76 -0.62 0.87
C ILE A 18 -0.48 0.07 -0.48
N VAL A 19 -0.30 -0.71 -1.54
CA VAL A 19 -0.04 -0.22 -2.90
C VAL A 19 -1.27 0.50 -3.44
N GLU A 20 -2.48 -0.04 -3.22
CA GLU A 20 -3.71 0.60 -3.69
C GLU A 20 -3.96 1.96 -3.01
N ARG A 21 -3.61 2.10 -1.72
CA ARG A 21 -3.66 3.40 -1.03
C ARG A 21 -2.62 4.37 -1.58
N LEU A 22 -1.41 3.89 -1.88
CA LEU A 22 -0.38 4.69 -2.54
C LEU A 22 -0.87 5.20 -3.90
N HIS A 23 -1.48 4.35 -4.73
CA HIS A 23 -2.05 4.73 -6.02
C HIS A 23 -3.10 5.84 -5.89
N ARG A 24 -3.98 5.75 -4.89
CA ARG A 24 -4.97 6.80 -4.62
C ARG A 24 -4.31 8.15 -4.31
N HIS A 25 -3.30 8.14 -3.45
CA HIS A 25 -2.57 9.34 -3.06
C HIS A 25 -1.77 9.94 -4.23
N LEU A 26 -1.15 9.09 -5.05
CA LEU A 26 -0.43 9.49 -6.26
C LEU A 26 -1.36 10.16 -7.27
N LYS A 27 -2.51 9.54 -7.56
CA LYS A 27 -3.52 10.11 -8.49
C LYS A 27 -4.03 11.46 -8.01
N ALA A 28 -4.39 11.58 -6.73
CA ALA A 28 -4.86 12.84 -6.16
C ALA A 28 -3.81 13.96 -6.26
N SER A 29 -2.55 13.63 -5.95
CA SER A 29 -1.44 14.59 -6.03
C SER A 29 -1.14 15.03 -7.47
N LEU A 30 -1.22 14.10 -8.44
CA LEU A 30 -1.08 14.42 -9.86
C LEU A 30 -2.20 15.34 -10.34
N ILE A 31 -3.46 15.01 -10.04
CA ILE A 31 -4.61 15.84 -10.43
C ILE A 31 -4.46 17.27 -9.89
N ALA A 32 -4.12 17.42 -8.61
CA ALA A 32 -3.93 18.72 -7.99
C ALA A 32 -2.80 19.52 -8.66
N HIS A 33 -1.65 18.89 -8.89
CA HIS A 33 -0.50 19.58 -9.48
C HIS A 33 -0.74 19.96 -10.94
N MET A 34 -1.28 19.04 -11.74
CA MET A 34 -1.63 19.28 -13.14
C MET A 34 -2.64 20.43 -13.27
N HIS A 35 -3.66 20.47 -12.41
CA HIS A 35 -4.64 21.57 -12.42
C HIS A 35 -4.02 22.91 -12.01
N SER A 36 -3.09 22.92 -11.04
CA SER A 36 -2.44 24.16 -10.58
C SER A 36 -1.42 24.74 -11.56
N ALA A 37 -0.65 23.88 -12.23
CA ALA A 37 0.48 24.28 -13.05
C ALA A 37 0.21 24.18 -14.57
N GLY A 38 -0.93 23.61 -14.97
CA GLY A 38 -1.29 23.44 -16.38
C GLY A 38 -0.36 22.49 -17.16
N VAL A 39 0.30 21.55 -16.46
CA VAL A 39 1.30 20.65 -17.04
C VAL A 39 0.77 19.22 -17.25
N ASN A 40 1.40 18.48 -18.16
CA ASN A 40 1.10 17.07 -18.41
C ASN A 40 1.51 16.19 -17.22
N TRP A 41 0.88 15.02 -17.10
CA TRP A 41 1.18 14.08 -16.00
C TRP A 41 2.63 13.59 -16.02
N THR A 42 3.26 13.46 -17.20
CA THR A 42 4.64 12.99 -17.36
C THR A 42 5.66 13.98 -16.79
N THR A 43 5.41 15.29 -16.93
CA THR A 43 6.27 16.33 -16.36
C THR A 43 5.98 16.56 -14.88
N ALA A 44 4.73 16.37 -14.45
CA ALA A 44 4.33 16.40 -13.04
C ALA A 44 4.90 15.24 -12.21
N LEU A 45 5.04 14.05 -12.82
CA LEU A 45 5.30 12.79 -12.11
C LEU A 45 6.57 12.82 -11.25
N PRO A 46 7.75 13.26 -11.72
CA PRO A 46 8.96 13.25 -10.91
C PRO A 46 8.82 14.10 -9.64
N LEU A 47 8.22 15.28 -9.77
CA LEU A 47 8.03 16.21 -8.65
C LEU A 47 7.00 15.69 -7.65
N VAL A 48 5.90 15.11 -8.13
CA VAL A 48 4.90 14.47 -7.26
C VAL A 48 5.49 13.28 -6.51
N LEU A 49 6.27 12.42 -7.17
CA LEU A 49 6.94 11.29 -6.53
C LEU A 49 7.96 11.76 -5.48
N LEU A 50 8.73 12.80 -5.78
CA LEU A 50 9.64 13.41 -4.81
C LEU A 50 8.89 13.88 -3.56
N ARG A 51 7.78 14.60 -3.75
CA ARG A 51 6.93 15.07 -2.65
C ARG A 51 6.38 13.92 -1.81
N ILE A 52 5.87 12.86 -2.43
CA ILE A 52 5.33 11.69 -1.71
C ILE A 52 6.43 10.99 -0.90
N ARG A 53 7.66 10.92 -1.41
CA ARG A 53 8.79 10.27 -0.74
C ARG A 53 9.35 11.09 0.43
N THR A 54 9.27 12.41 0.35
CA THR A 54 9.83 13.35 1.34
C THR A 54 8.79 13.84 2.34
N ALA A 55 7.50 13.64 2.07
CA ALA A 55 6.43 13.93 3.01
C ALA A 55 6.57 13.09 4.29
N LEU A 56 6.49 13.77 5.43
CA LEU A 56 6.47 13.14 6.74
C LEU A 56 5.16 12.38 6.91
N LYS A 57 5.26 11.11 7.27
CA LYS A 57 4.09 10.29 7.58
C LYS A 57 3.86 10.31 9.09
N GLU A 58 2.78 10.97 9.52
CA GLU A 58 2.45 11.20 10.94
C GLU A 58 2.38 9.91 11.75
N ASP A 59 1.86 8.82 11.17
CA ASP A 59 1.77 7.51 11.86
C ASP A 59 3.12 6.99 12.38
N ILE A 60 4.21 7.34 11.69
CA ILE A 60 5.57 6.83 11.95
C ILE A 60 6.57 7.96 12.25
N ASN A 61 6.13 9.22 12.19
CA ASN A 61 6.94 10.43 12.32
C ASN A 61 8.25 10.41 11.50
N CYS A 62 8.19 9.86 10.28
CA CYS A 62 9.34 9.71 9.40
C CYS A 62 8.90 9.74 7.92
N SER A 63 9.78 10.17 7.01
CA SER A 63 9.54 10.14 5.56
C SER A 63 10.07 8.86 4.91
N ALA A 64 9.53 8.48 3.73
CA ALA A 64 10.00 7.28 3.03
C ALA A 64 11.46 7.43 2.55
N ALA A 65 11.88 8.64 2.19
CA ALA A 65 13.26 8.96 1.83
C ALA A 65 14.21 8.80 3.02
N GLU A 66 13.83 9.30 4.20
CA GLU A 66 14.61 9.10 5.43
C GLU A 66 14.75 7.63 5.79
N MET A 67 13.67 6.84 5.69
CA MET A 67 13.74 5.41 5.99
C MET A 67 14.68 4.65 5.05
N LEU A 68 14.80 5.10 3.80
CA LEU A 68 15.63 4.44 2.78
C LEU A 68 17.10 4.86 2.88
N TYR A 69 17.36 6.17 2.90
CA TYR A 69 18.72 6.73 2.84
C TYR A 69 19.34 6.93 4.20
N GLY A 70 18.50 7.00 5.22
CA GLY A 70 18.93 7.23 6.58
C GLY A 70 19.20 8.69 6.94
N SER A 71 18.73 9.62 6.12
CA SER A 71 18.84 11.04 6.40
C SER A 71 17.72 11.80 5.72
N VAL A 72 17.40 12.98 6.22
CA VAL A 72 16.53 13.92 5.53
C VAL A 72 17.15 14.27 4.17
N LEU A 73 16.34 14.23 3.11
CA LEU A 73 16.78 14.61 1.78
C LEU A 73 16.70 16.13 1.65
N ARG A 74 17.80 16.80 1.33
CA ARG A 74 17.78 18.27 1.12
C ARG A 74 16.97 18.61 -0.12
N LEU A 75 15.91 19.37 0.05
CA LEU A 75 15.05 19.85 -1.02
C LEU A 75 15.52 21.23 -1.51
N PRO A 76 15.19 21.60 -2.77
CA PRO A 76 15.44 22.94 -3.29
C PRO A 76 14.94 24.08 -2.37
N ALA A 77 13.82 23.86 -1.68
CA ALA A 77 13.26 24.81 -0.71
C ALA A 77 14.16 25.01 0.52
N ASP A 78 14.87 23.96 0.96
CA ASP A 78 15.71 23.99 2.15
C ASP A 78 16.97 24.84 1.96
N PHE A 79 17.40 25.09 0.72
CA PHE A 79 18.53 26.00 0.46
C PHE A 79 18.21 27.46 0.77
N PHE A 80 16.93 27.83 0.73
CA PHE A 80 16.48 29.20 1.00
C PHE A 80 16.13 29.43 2.47
N LEU A 81 15.84 28.37 3.22
CA LEU A 81 15.73 28.39 4.67
C LEU A 81 17.11 28.10 5.27
N GLY A 82 17.88 29.14 5.59
CA GLY A 82 19.24 29.02 6.13
C GLY A 82 19.40 27.91 7.19
N ASP A 83 20.50 27.15 7.06
CA ASP A 83 20.82 25.95 7.83
C ASP A 83 20.52 26.09 9.35
N ALA A 84 19.52 25.35 9.83
CA ALA A 84 19.33 25.09 11.26
C ALA A 84 19.69 23.66 11.68
N THR A 85 20.15 22.79 10.77
CA THR A 85 20.47 21.40 11.13
C THR A 85 21.72 20.89 10.42
N SER A 86 22.86 21.45 10.79
CA SER A 86 24.15 20.76 10.72
C SER A 86 24.28 19.73 11.86
N SER A 87 23.35 18.77 11.98
CA SER A 87 23.65 17.58 12.78
C SER A 87 24.39 16.59 11.90
N CYS A 88 25.72 16.71 11.90
CA CYS A 88 26.62 15.61 11.60
C CYS A 88 26.26 14.46 12.54
N SER A 89 25.29 13.64 12.12
CA SER A 89 24.85 12.47 12.87
C SER A 89 25.80 11.36 12.45
N ASP A 90 26.59 10.89 13.41
CA ASP A 90 27.40 9.70 13.25
C ASP A 90 26.57 8.60 12.54
N PRO A 91 27.00 8.12 11.35
CA PRO A 91 26.23 7.15 10.58
C PRO A 91 25.92 5.88 11.37
N THR A 92 26.74 5.54 12.37
CA THR A 92 26.48 4.39 13.25
C THR A 92 25.31 4.65 14.22
N ALA A 93 25.24 5.83 14.83
CA ALA A 93 24.14 6.26 15.67
C ALA A 93 22.81 6.33 14.89
N PHE A 94 22.87 6.76 13.63
CA PHE A 94 21.71 6.76 12.74
C PHE A 94 21.19 5.33 12.47
N VAL A 95 22.07 4.40 12.08
CA VAL A 95 21.68 3.01 11.80
C VAL A 95 21.06 2.35 13.04
N GLU A 96 21.59 2.65 14.23
CA GLU A 96 21.03 2.15 15.48
C GLU A 96 19.64 2.74 15.77
N ALA A 97 19.46 4.05 15.57
CA ALA A 97 18.16 4.70 15.66
C ALA A 97 17.14 4.12 14.66
N LEU A 98 17.54 3.88 13.41
CA LEU A 98 16.70 3.25 12.39
C LEU A 98 16.30 1.83 12.79
N ARG A 99 17.24 1.02 13.28
CA ARG A 99 16.94 -0.34 13.77
C ARG A 99 15.97 -0.31 14.94
N ILE A 100 16.06 0.68 15.83
CA ILE A 100 15.12 0.86 16.94
C ILE A 100 13.74 1.27 16.40
N ALA A 101 13.68 2.23 15.49
CA ALA A 101 12.44 2.68 14.87
C ALA A 101 11.74 1.54 14.11
N MET A 102 12.45 0.79 13.27
CA MET A 102 11.90 -0.35 12.54
C MET A 102 11.43 -1.47 13.47
N ARG A 103 12.13 -1.72 14.59
CA ARG A 103 11.67 -2.68 15.61
C ARG A 103 10.42 -2.21 16.36
N ARG A 104 10.23 -0.89 16.50
CA ARG A 104 9.06 -0.29 17.15
C ARG A 104 7.84 -0.22 16.23
N LEU A 105 8.04 -0.22 14.91
CA LEU A 105 6.96 -0.28 13.93
C LEU A 105 6.20 -1.59 14.09
N ARG A 106 5.10 -1.55 14.83
CA ARG A 106 4.12 -2.64 14.84
C ARG A 106 3.17 -2.44 13.68
N PRO A 107 2.73 -3.51 13.00
CA PRO A 107 1.62 -3.43 12.08
C PRO A 107 0.45 -2.75 12.78
N THR A 108 0.09 -1.55 12.34
CA THR A 108 -1.12 -0.89 12.85
C THR A 108 -2.28 -1.81 12.51
N ALA A 109 -3.01 -2.25 13.53
CA ALA A 109 -4.20 -3.06 13.33
C ALA A 109 -5.06 -2.37 12.27
N PRO A 110 -5.48 -3.07 11.20
CA PRO A 110 -6.38 -2.45 10.23
C PRO A 110 -7.57 -1.91 10.99
N ARG A 111 -8.09 -0.73 10.60
CA ARG A 111 -9.36 -0.21 11.12
C ARG A 111 -10.45 -1.19 10.71
N HIS A 112 -10.64 -2.25 11.48
CA HIS A 112 -11.70 -3.21 11.29
C HIS A 112 -12.97 -2.53 11.75
N GLY A 113 -14.00 -2.56 10.90
CA GLY A 113 -15.36 -2.46 11.43
C GLY A 113 -15.51 -3.55 12.49
N VAL A 114 -16.14 -3.20 13.62
CA VAL A 114 -16.31 -4.04 14.82
C VAL A 114 -17.04 -5.37 14.54
N LEU A 115 -17.56 -5.56 13.33
CA LEU A 115 -18.30 -6.74 12.92
C LEU A 115 -17.36 -7.86 12.47
N LYS A 116 -17.31 -8.95 13.24
CA LYS A 116 -16.81 -10.22 12.72
C LYS A 116 -17.70 -10.64 11.55
N PRO A 117 -17.15 -10.88 10.34
CA PRO A 117 -17.96 -11.42 9.26
C PRO A 117 -18.49 -12.78 9.69
N PHE A 118 -19.79 -13.01 9.48
CA PHE A 118 -20.37 -14.33 9.67
C PHE A 118 -19.78 -15.29 8.64
N VAL A 119 -19.13 -16.34 9.11
CA VAL A 119 -18.58 -17.41 8.27
C VAL A 119 -19.31 -18.69 8.66
N HIS A 120 -20.02 -19.28 7.70
CA HIS A 120 -20.78 -20.50 7.93
C HIS A 120 -19.83 -21.70 8.12
N GLU A 121 -20.07 -22.54 9.13
CA GLU A 121 -19.21 -23.68 9.48
C GLU A 121 -19.02 -24.68 8.33
N ALA A 122 -20.07 -24.88 7.51
CA ALA A 122 -19.98 -25.72 6.31
C ALA A 122 -18.87 -25.31 5.33
N LEU A 123 -18.38 -24.06 5.35
CA LEU A 123 -17.24 -23.65 4.50
C LEU A 123 -15.96 -24.43 4.84
N ALA A 124 -15.80 -24.90 6.08
CA ALA A 124 -14.67 -25.73 6.47
C ALA A 124 -14.66 -27.10 5.76
N HIS A 125 -15.85 -27.64 5.43
CA HIS A 125 -16.02 -29.00 4.93
C HIS A 125 -16.67 -29.10 3.54
N CYS A 126 -17.07 -27.97 2.94
CA CYS A 126 -17.80 -27.95 1.67
C CYS A 126 -17.00 -28.51 0.48
N SER A 127 -17.55 -29.46 -0.28
CA SER A 127 -16.85 -30.03 -1.44
C SER A 127 -16.81 -29.10 -2.66
N HIS A 128 -17.81 -28.23 -2.79
CA HIS A 128 -17.95 -27.30 -3.89
C HIS A 128 -18.34 -25.90 -3.40
N VAL A 129 -17.96 -24.87 -4.16
CA VAL A 129 -18.28 -23.46 -3.90
C VAL A 129 -18.70 -22.72 -5.15
N PHE A 130 -19.43 -21.62 -4.96
CA PHE A 130 -19.77 -20.68 -6.02
C PHE A 130 -18.86 -19.45 -5.93
N VAL A 131 -18.43 -18.92 -7.08
CA VAL A 131 -17.54 -17.76 -7.18
C VAL A 131 -18.30 -16.58 -7.76
N GLN A 132 -18.18 -15.42 -7.11
CA GLN A 132 -18.86 -14.21 -7.57
C GLN A 132 -18.22 -13.68 -8.86
N GLU A 133 -19.03 -13.44 -9.88
CA GLU A 133 -18.59 -12.77 -11.11
C GLU A 133 -18.70 -11.26 -10.96
N THR A 134 -17.56 -10.57 -11.06
CA THR A 134 -17.43 -9.12 -10.91
C THR A 134 -17.60 -8.36 -12.23
N ASN A 135 -17.22 -8.97 -13.36
CA ASN A 135 -17.34 -8.40 -14.70
C ASN A 135 -18.57 -8.95 -15.43
N ARG A 136 -19.76 -8.49 -15.04
CA ARG A 136 -21.00 -8.86 -15.73
C ARG A 136 -21.20 -7.97 -16.95
N ALA A 137 -21.24 -8.57 -18.14
CA ALA A 137 -21.52 -7.86 -19.38
C ALA A 137 -22.97 -7.33 -19.41
N ASN A 138 -23.93 -8.11 -18.88
CA ASN A 138 -25.36 -7.82 -18.93
C ASN A 138 -26.02 -8.01 -17.55
N GLY A 139 -26.98 -7.16 -17.20
CA GLY A 139 -27.67 -7.16 -15.90
C GLY A 139 -28.50 -8.42 -15.57
N LEU A 140 -28.76 -9.28 -16.57
CA LEU A 140 -29.52 -10.53 -16.43
C LEU A 140 -28.62 -11.79 -16.29
N SER A 141 -27.30 -11.62 -16.24
CA SER A 141 -26.37 -12.75 -16.05
C SER A 141 -26.36 -13.22 -14.59
N PRO A 142 -26.24 -14.54 -14.34
CA PRO A 142 -26.13 -15.07 -12.99
C PRO A 142 -24.99 -14.43 -12.20
N PRO A 143 -25.21 -14.08 -10.93
CA PRO A 143 -24.21 -13.39 -10.13
C PRO A 143 -23.00 -14.23 -9.72
N TYR A 144 -23.15 -15.55 -9.78
CA TYR A 144 -22.17 -16.50 -9.33
C TYR A 144 -21.97 -17.60 -10.38
N SER A 145 -20.73 -18.02 -10.53
CA SER A 145 -20.29 -19.16 -11.33
C SER A 145 -20.08 -20.39 -10.44
N GLY A 146 -20.46 -21.57 -10.91
CA GLY A 146 -20.23 -22.84 -10.20
C GLY A 146 -21.35 -23.85 -10.40
N PRO A 147 -21.37 -24.94 -9.61
CA PRO A 147 -20.47 -25.22 -8.49
C PRO A 147 -19.05 -25.65 -8.91
N HIS A 148 -18.01 -25.05 -8.33
CA HIS A 148 -16.60 -25.41 -8.55
C HIS A 148 -16.08 -26.30 -7.42
N ARG A 149 -15.26 -27.31 -7.74
CA ARG A 149 -14.71 -28.25 -6.76
C ARG A 149 -13.58 -27.60 -5.97
N VAL A 150 -13.57 -27.74 -4.64
CA VAL A 150 -12.47 -27.23 -3.79
C VAL A 150 -11.29 -28.22 -3.82
N LEU A 151 -10.13 -27.74 -4.28
CA LEU A 151 -8.87 -28.49 -4.34
C LEU A 151 -8.02 -28.32 -3.08
N GLY A 152 -8.05 -27.14 -2.46
CA GLY A 152 -7.22 -26.79 -1.32
C GLY A 152 -7.84 -25.70 -0.44
N ARG A 153 -7.47 -25.69 0.85
CA ARG A 153 -7.99 -24.72 1.82
C ARG A 153 -6.86 -24.11 2.64
N SER A 154 -6.98 -22.82 2.91
CA SER A 154 -6.20 -22.04 3.87
C SER A 154 -7.16 -21.21 4.72
N ASP A 155 -6.67 -20.57 5.79
CA ASP A 155 -7.48 -19.76 6.72
C ASP A 155 -8.40 -18.74 6.02
N LYS A 156 -7.94 -18.17 4.89
CA LYS A 156 -8.64 -17.09 4.16
C LYS A 156 -8.85 -17.36 2.68
N VAL A 157 -8.35 -18.48 2.15
CA VAL A 157 -8.30 -18.73 0.69
C VAL A 157 -8.74 -20.16 0.41
N LEU A 158 -9.62 -20.30 -0.58
CA LEU A 158 -9.98 -21.58 -1.19
C LEU A 158 -9.35 -21.65 -2.57
N THR A 159 -8.76 -22.79 -2.88
CA THR A 159 -8.28 -23.12 -4.22
C THR A 159 -9.34 -23.99 -4.87
N ILE A 160 -9.83 -23.57 -6.04
CA ILE A 160 -10.82 -24.27 -6.85
C ILE A 160 -10.25 -24.63 -8.22
#